data_AF-A0A229SX95-F1
#
_entry.id   AF-A0A229SX95-F1
#
_cell.length_a   1.000
_cell.length_b   1.000
_cell.length_c   1.000
_cell.angle_alpha   90.00
_cell.angle_beta   90.00
_cell.angle_gamma   90.00
#
_symmetry.space_group_name_H-M   'P 1'
#
loop_
_entity.id
_entity.type
_entity.pdbx_description
1 polymer ?
#
loop_
_entity_poly.entity_id
_entity_poly.type
_entity_poly.pdbx_seq_one_letter_code
_entity_poly.pdbx_strand_id
1 'polypeptide(L)'
;MDVSEGNGSSSRSVENVAALIRGYAAPRTVAEVERDAGLKPGSLANYVKPSTAPARMPLAPVMERIADALGAPVTEVSRAFAADFELPVYDGEPLPEDETELLAQYRMLPPNLRRFARKTVASLVAEVGASRTSGEIDEFDVSQGWPPSELR
;
A
#
# COMPACT_ATOMS: atom_id res chain seq x y z
N MET A 1 -0.60 -44.51 21.54
CA MET A 1 -1.57 -43.49 21.11
C MET A 1 -0.86 -42.67 20.06
N ASP A 2 -1.27 -42.91 18.82
CA ASP A 2 -0.65 -42.40 17.60
C ASP A 2 -1.19 -40.99 17.36
N VAL A 3 -0.32 -39.98 17.48
CA VAL A 3 -0.69 -38.59 17.21
C VAL A 3 -0.32 -38.32 15.75
N SER A 4 -1.17 -38.81 14.85
CA SER A 4 -1.17 -38.39 13.45
C SER A 4 -1.67 -36.96 13.38
N GLU A 5 -0.78 -35.99 13.57
CA GLU A 5 -1.05 -34.59 13.23
C GLU A 5 -1.22 -34.49 11.72
N GLY A 6 -2.47 -34.30 11.31
CA GLY A 6 -2.86 -34.04 9.94
C GLY A 6 -2.16 -32.78 9.44
N ASN A 7 -1.25 -32.97 8.48
CA ASN A 7 -0.67 -31.93 7.67
C ASN A 7 -1.77 -31.31 6.81
N GLY A 8 -2.52 -30.37 7.40
CA GLY A 8 -3.48 -29.52 6.72
C GLY A 8 -2.71 -28.58 5.80
N SER A 9 -2.42 -29.06 4.59
CA SER A 9 -2.01 -28.24 3.47
C SER A 9 -3.16 -27.29 3.14
N SER A 10 -3.26 -26.17 3.84
CA SER A 10 -4.11 -25.05 3.44
C SER A 10 -3.69 -24.67 2.02
N SER A 11 -4.47 -25.11 1.03
CA SER A 11 -4.29 -24.73 -0.35
C SER A 11 -4.45 -23.23 -0.44
N ARG A 12 -3.32 -22.51 -0.50
CA ARG A 12 -3.29 -21.06 -0.59
C ARG A 12 -4.08 -20.64 -1.84
N SER A 13 -5.04 -19.74 -1.66
CA SER A 13 -5.84 -19.24 -2.76
C SER A 13 -4.95 -18.45 -3.71
N VAL A 14 -4.97 -18.79 -4.99
CA VAL A 14 -4.30 -18.04 -6.07
C VAL A 14 -5.31 -17.25 -6.90
N GLU A 15 -6.45 -16.92 -6.29
CA GLU A 15 -7.60 -16.36 -6.98
C GLU A 15 -7.33 -14.93 -7.48
N ASN A 16 -6.60 -14.11 -6.72
CA ASN A 16 -6.39 -12.71 -7.05
C ASN A 16 -5.39 -12.55 -8.20
N VAL A 17 -4.27 -13.26 -8.15
CA VAL A 17 -3.29 -13.25 -9.25
C VAL A 17 -3.88 -13.88 -10.50
N ALA A 18 -4.66 -14.97 -10.37
CA ALA A 18 -5.37 -15.56 -11.51
C ALA A 18 -6.43 -14.62 -12.11
N ALA A 19 -7.15 -13.85 -11.29
CA ALA A 19 -8.10 -12.84 -11.75
C ALA A 19 -7.39 -11.70 -12.49
N LEU A 20 -6.29 -11.18 -11.94
CA LEU A 20 -5.48 -10.13 -12.55
C LEU A 20 -4.95 -10.57 -13.92
N ILE A 21 -4.31 -11.74 -14.00
CA ILE A 21 -3.76 -12.26 -15.26
C ILE A 21 -4.88 -12.42 -16.30
N ARG A 22 -6.06 -12.93 -15.92
CA ARG A 22 -7.19 -13.03 -16.85
C ARG A 22 -7.70 -11.67 -17.33
N GLY A 23 -7.73 -10.67 -16.45
CA GLY A 23 -8.17 -9.31 -16.78
C GLY A 23 -7.26 -8.61 -17.80
N TYR A 24 -5.95 -8.67 -17.59
CA TYR A 24 -4.97 -8.00 -18.46
C TYR A 24 -4.54 -8.80 -19.69
N ALA A 25 -4.65 -10.12 -19.65
CA ALA A 25 -4.34 -10.95 -20.82
C ALA A 25 -5.40 -10.80 -21.91
N ALA A 26 -6.69 -10.69 -21.54
CA ALA A 26 -7.80 -10.68 -22.50
C ALA A 26 -7.66 -9.57 -23.56
N PRO A 27 -7.94 -9.86 -24.85
CA PRO A 27 -8.45 -11.12 -25.41
C PRO A 27 -7.37 -12.19 -25.69
N ARG A 28 -6.10 -11.94 -25.36
CA ARG A 28 -4.96 -12.83 -25.61
C ARG A 28 -4.94 -13.99 -24.60
N THR A 29 -4.36 -15.10 -25.00
CA THR A 29 -4.04 -16.21 -24.12
C THR A 29 -2.78 -15.92 -23.30
N VAL A 30 -2.64 -16.54 -22.12
CA VAL A 30 -1.42 -16.42 -21.30
C VAL A 30 -0.17 -16.82 -22.08
N ALA A 31 -0.27 -17.83 -22.94
CA ALA A 31 0.84 -18.28 -23.77
C ALA A 31 1.25 -17.26 -24.86
N GLU A 32 0.31 -16.46 -25.37
CA GLU A 32 0.61 -15.35 -26.27
C GLU A 32 1.29 -14.21 -25.52
N VAL A 33 0.77 -13.85 -24.34
CA VAL A 33 1.39 -12.83 -23.48
C VAL A 33 2.83 -13.20 -23.13
N GLU A 34 3.08 -14.45 -22.71
CA GLU A 34 4.43 -14.93 -22.42
C GLU A 34 5.36 -14.84 -23.63
N ARG A 35 4.86 -15.19 -24.82
CA ARG A 35 5.63 -15.14 -26.07
C ARG A 35 5.99 -13.70 -26.46
N ASP A 36 5.03 -12.80 -26.41
CA ASP A 36 5.19 -11.39 -26.77
C ASP A 36 6.16 -10.68 -25.81
N ALA A 37 6.13 -11.05 -24.53
CA ALA A 37 7.02 -10.55 -23.49
C ALA A 37 8.39 -11.26 -23.43
N GLY A 38 8.66 -12.25 -24.30
CA GLY A 38 9.91 -13.01 -24.30
C GLY A 38 10.13 -13.86 -23.03
N LEU A 39 9.06 -14.23 -22.34
CA LEU A 39 9.09 -15.08 -21.15
C LEU A 39 9.21 -16.56 -21.51
N LYS A 40 9.74 -17.35 -20.58
CA LYS A 40 9.73 -18.81 -20.72
C LYS A 40 8.29 -19.32 -20.66
N PRO A 41 7.90 -20.32 -21.47
CA PRO A 41 6.58 -20.93 -21.39
C PRO A 41 6.24 -21.40 -19.98
N GLY A 42 5.06 -21.01 -19.50
CA GLY A 42 4.55 -21.33 -18.17
C GLY A 42 4.99 -20.39 -17.05
N SER A 43 5.77 -19.34 -17.34
CA SER A 43 6.20 -18.37 -16.32
C SER A 43 5.03 -17.73 -15.58
N LEU A 44 3.96 -17.34 -16.29
CA LEU A 44 2.73 -16.79 -15.72
C LEU A 44 1.79 -17.90 -15.26
N ALA A 45 1.72 -19.01 -16.01
CA ALA A 45 0.81 -20.12 -15.68
C ALA A 45 1.10 -20.75 -14.31
N ASN A 46 2.35 -20.71 -13.84
CA ASN A 46 2.74 -21.21 -12.53
C ASN A 46 2.05 -20.47 -11.37
N TYR A 47 1.68 -19.20 -11.57
CA TYR A 47 1.00 -18.39 -10.55
C TYR A 47 -0.52 -18.55 -10.57
N VAL A 48 -1.08 -19.17 -11.61
CA VAL A 48 -2.54 -19.39 -11.75
C VAL A 48 -2.97 -20.73 -11.16
N LYS A 49 -2.05 -21.72 -11.10
CA LYS A 49 -2.35 -23.06 -10.61
C LYS A 49 -1.98 -23.19 -9.12
N PRO A 50 -2.92 -23.58 -8.25
CA PRO A 50 -2.64 -23.76 -6.82
C PRO A 50 -1.48 -24.73 -6.54
N SER A 51 -1.34 -25.78 -7.37
CA SER A 51 -0.30 -26.80 -7.21
C SER A 51 1.12 -26.33 -7.53
N THR A 52 1.27 -25.22 -8.25
CA THR A 52 2.55 -24.61 -8.60
C THR A 52 2.71 -23.22 -8.00
N ALA A 53 1.74 -22.79 -7.19
CA ALA A 53 1.73 -21.50 -6.54
C ALA A 53 3.01 -21.34 -5.70
N PRO A 54 3.65 -20.16 -5.75
CA PRO A 54 4.86 -19.94 -4.99
C PRO A 54 4.58 -20.06 -3.48
N ALA A 55 5.47 -20.75 -2.76
CA ALA A 55 5.37 -20.88 -1.31
C ALA A 55 5.63 -19.56 -0.56
N ARG A 56 6.24 -18.57 -1.23
CA ARG A 56 6.59 -17.25 -0.69
C ARG A 56 6.25 -16.17 -1.69
N MET A 57 6.02 -14.95 -1.18
CA MET A 57 5.76 -13.80 -2.03
C MET A 57 6.92 -13.60 -3.03
N PRO A 58 6.64 -13.40 -4.33
CA PRO A 58 7.68 -13.08 -5.30
C PRO A 58 8.42 -11.80 -4.93
N LEU A 59 9.70 -11.73 -5.32
CA LEU A 59 10.48 -10.50 -5.15
C LEU A 59 10.01 -9.42 -6.13
N ALA A 60 10.26 -8.15 -5.80
CA ALA A 60 9.88 -7.00 -6.65
C ALA A 60 10.29 -7.15 -8.13
N PRO A 61 11.51 -7.60 -8.48
CA PRO A 61 11.89 -7.77 -9.89
C PRO A 61 11.06 -8.81 -10.66
N VAL A 62 10.47 -9.79 -9.94
CA VAL A 62 9.56 -10.77 -10.55
C VAL A 62 8.19 -10.14 -10.78
N MET A 63 7.69 -9.36 -9.83
CA MET A 63 6.42 -8.65 -9.95
C MET A 63 6.47 -7.58 -11.05
N GLU A 64 7.58 -6.84 -11.15
CA GLU A 64 7.83 -5.88 -12.24
C GLU A 64 7.80 -6.58 -13.61
N ARG A 65 8.49 -7.72 -13.75
CA ARG A 65 8.47 -8.48 -15.01
C ARG A 65 7.08 -8.98 -15.38
N ILE A 66 6.27 -9.38 -14.40
CA ILE A 66 4.88 -9.79 -14.62
C ILE A 66 4.04 -8.57 -15.04
N ALA A 67 4.24 -7.43 -14.39
CA ALA A 67 3.60 -6.17 -14.73
C ALA A 67 3.90 -5.75 -16.17
N ASP A 68 5.18 -5.77 -16.56
CA ASP A 68 5.63 -5.47 -17.92
C ASP A 68 5.02 -6.41 -18.95
N ALA A 69 4.99 -7.72 -18.67
CA ALA A 69 4.42 -8.71 -19.58
C ALA A 69 2.91 -8.51 -19.78
N LEU A 70 2.19 -8.18 -18.72
CA LEU A 70 0.75 -7.94 -18.76
C LEU A 70 0.39 -6.54 -19.29
N GLY A 71 1.33 -5.60 -19.28
CA GLY A 71 1.04 -4.17 -19.47
C GLY A 71 0.22 -3.60 -18.30
N ALA A 72 0.37 -4.16 -17.11
CA ALA A 72 -0.37 -3.80 -15.90
C ALA A 72 0.46 -2.88 -14.99
N PRO A 73 -0.16 -2.04 -14.14
CA PRO A 73 0.55 -1.33 -13.09
C PRO A 73 1.20 -2.30 -12.10
N VAL A 74 2.47 -2.09 -11.76
CA VAL A 74 3.19 -2.93 -10.78
C VAL A 74 2.51 -2.92 -9.40
N THR A 75 1.82 -1.83 -9.07
CA THR A 75 1.01 -1.71 -7.86
C THR A 75 -0.14 -2.72 -7.85
N GLU A 76 -0.88 -2.88 -8.94
CA GLU A 76 -1.95 -3.87 -9.05
C GLU A 76 -1.43 -5.31 -8.96
N VAL A 77 -0.30 -5.59 -9.61
CA VAL A 77 0.37 -6.89 -9.49
C VAL A 77 0.77 -7.17 -8.04
N SER A 78 1.38 -6.19 -7.39
CA SER A 78 1.80 -6.30 -5.98
C SER A 78 0.61 -6.51 -5.04
N ARG A 79 -0.52 -5.82 -5.28
CA ARG A 79 -1.76 -5.98 -4.52
C ARG A 79 -2.36 -7.38 -4.69
N ALA A 80 -2.41 -7.89 -5.92
CA ALA A 80 -2.93 -9.23 -6.20
C ALA A 80 -2.10 -10.31 -5.47
N PHE A 81 -0.77 -10.20 -5.51
CA PHE A 81 0.10 -11.08 -4.74
C PHE A 81 -0.12 -10.92 -3.23
N ALA A 82 -0.13 -9.68 -2.72
CA ALA A 82 -0.35 -9.47 -1.29
C ALA A 82 -1.69 -10.05 -0.80
N ALA A 83 -2.76 -9.96 -1.60
CA ALA A 83 -4.05 -10.57 -1.31
C ALA A 83 -3.98 -12.11 -1.25
N ASP A 84 -3.34 -12.76 -2.22
CA ASP A 84 -3.15 -14.23 -2.23
C ASP A 84 -2.25 -14.73 -1.08
N PHE A 85 -1.42 -13.85 -0.52
CA PHE A 85 -0.55 -14.13 0.62
C PHE A 85 -1.11 -13.65 1.96
N GLU A 86 -2.35 -13.14 1.99
CA GLU A 86 -2.99 -12.56 3.19
C GLU A 86 -2.13 -11.48 3.88
N LEU A 87 -1.32 -10.77 3.08
CA LEU A 87 -0.49 -9.68 3.56
C LEU A 87 -1.33 -8.40 3.62
N PRO A 88 -1.14 -7.56 4.64
CA PRO A 88 -1.79 -6.26 4.69
C PRO A 88 -1.34 -5.44 3.47
N VAL A 89 -2.30 -5.19 2.58
CA VAL A 89 -2.12 -4.31 1.44
C VAL A 89 -2.20 -2.88 1.97
N TYR A 90 -1.13 -2.12 1.84
CA TYR A 90 -1.21 -0.69 2.10
C TYR A 90 -1.87 -0.04 0.88
N ASP A 91 -3.15 0.27 0.99
CA ASP A 91 -3.94 0.92 -0.07
C ASP A 91 -3.66 2.43 -0.16
N GLY A 92 -2.72 2.94 0.63
CA GLY A 92 -2.35 4.35 0.64
C GLY A 92 -1.82 4.80 -0.72
N GLU A 93 -2.16 6.05 -1.07
CA GLU A 93 -1.47 6.81 -2.11
C GLU A 93 0.05 6.70 -1.93
N PRO A 94 0.83 6.77 -3.03
CA PRO A 94 2.28 6.88 -2.90
C PRO A 94 2.60 8.00 -1.91
N LEU A 95 3.51 7.74 -0.98
CA LEU A 95 3.95 8.76 -0.04
C LEU A 95 4.38 9.99 -0.87
N PRO A 96 3.86 11.19 -0.55
CA PRO A 96 4.36 12.44 -1.10
C PRO A 96 5.91 12.48 -1.08
N GLU A 97 6.51 13.22 -2.00
CA GLU A 97 7.97 13.25 -2.17
C GLU A 97 8.70 13.64 -0.87
N ASP A 98 8.13 14.61 -0.14
CA ASP A 98 8.61 15.05 1.17
C ASP A 98 8.50 13.96 2.25
N GLU A 99 7.41 13.20 2.29
CA GLU A 99 7.26 12.06 3.20
C GLU A 99 8.25 10.93 2.87
N THR A 100 8.47 10.68 1.58
CA THR A 100 9.44 9.70 1.10
C THR A 100 10.87 10.10 1.47
N GLU A 101 11.23 11.37 1.28
CA GLU A 101 12.55 11.89 1.64
C GLU A 101 12.77 11.80 3.17
N LEU A 102 11.79 12.20 3.96
CA LEU A 102 11.86 12.13 5.43
C LEU A 102 12.06 10.68 5.91
N LEU A 103 11.35 9.73 5.31
CA LEU A 103 11.50 8.31 5.62
C LEU A 103 12.90 7.78 5.25
N ALA A 104 13.45 8.20 4.10
CA ALA A 104 14.80 7.83 3.68
C ALA A 104 15.86 8.36 4.65
N GLN A 105 15.78 9.65 5.01
CA GLN A 105 16.68 10.27 5.98
C GLN A 105 16.60 9.58 7.35
N TYR A 106 15.38 9.31 7.85
CA TYR A 106 15.19 8.61 9.12
C TYR A 106 15.79 7.20 9.12
N ARG A 107 15.72 6.48 8.00
CA ARG A 107 16.34 5.15 7.85
C ARG A 107 17.87 5.20 7.87
N MET A 108 18.49 6.31 7.49
CA MET A 108 19.95 6.47 7.58
C MET A 108 20.44 6.72 9.02
N LEU A 109 19.56 7.11 9.94
CA LEU A 109 19.94 7.40 11.32
C LEU A 109 20.31 6.13 12.11
N PRO A 110 21.37 6.16 12.93
CA PRO A 110 21.65 5.18 13.96
C PRO A 110 20.49 5.00 14.97
N PRO A 111 20.34 3.82 15.62
CA PRO A 111 19.21 3.53 16.49
C PRO A 111 18.97 4.54 17.63
N ASN A 112 20.04 5.05 18.23
CA ASN A 112 19.98 6.09 19.28
C ASN A 112 19.42 7.41 18.75
N LEU A 113 19.77 7.80 17.51
CA LEU A 113 19.28 9.02 16.88
C LEU A 113 17.84 8.87 16.35
N ARG A 114 17.44 7.67 15.91
CA ARG A 114 16.02 7.40 15.57
C ARG A 114 15.10 7.58 16.78
N ARG A 115 15.53 7.14 17.97
CA ARG A 115 14.77 7.33 19.21
C ARG A 115 14.59 8.81 19.53
N PHE A 116 15.63 9.61 19.33
CA PHE A 116 15.57 11.06 19.50
C PHE A 116 14.62 11.70 18.48
N ALA A 117 14.79 11.41 17.19
CA ALA A 117 13.92 11.91 16.13
C ALA A 117 12.43 11.63 16.39
N ARG A 118 12.08 10.42 16.83
CA ARG A 118 10.69 10.08 17.21
C ARG A 118 10.15 10.94 18.34
N LYS A 119 10.96 11.23 19.36
CA LYS A 119 10.55 12.10 20.47
C LYS A 119 10.30 13.53 19.97
N THR A 120 11.20 14.05 19.15
CA THR A 120 11.07 15.40 18.59
C THR A 120 9.81 15.54 17.74
N VAL A 121 9.57 14.60 16.82
CA VAL A 121 8.35 14.58 16.00
C VAL A 121 7.10 14.49 16.87
N ALA A 122 7.10 13.61 17.89
CA ALA A 122 5.96 13.49 18.81
C ALA A 122 5.69 14.79 19.59
N SER A 123 6.73 15.49 20.03
CA SER A 123 6.60 16.79 20.70
C SER A 123 6.01 17.85 19.77
N LEU A 124 6.49 17.94 18.53
CA LEU A 124 5.96 18.87 17.52
C LEU A 124 4.49 18.60 17.21
N VAL A 125 4.10 17.33 17.04
CA VAL A 125 2.71 16.94 16.81
C VAL A 125 1.82 17.33 18.01
N ALA A 126 2.30 17.12 19.24
CA ALA A 126 1.58 17.50 20.44
C ALA A 126 1.40 19.03 20.56
N GLU A 127 2.41 19.82 20.20
CA GLU A 127 2.37 21.28 20.21
C GLU A 127 1.39 21.85 19.18
N VAL A 128 1.38 21.29 17.96
CA VAL A 128 0.40 21.65 16.92
C VAL A 128 -1.02 21.26 17.34
N GLY A 129 -1.19 20.11 18.02
CA GLY A 129 -2.46 19.69 18.58
C GLY A 129 -2.97 20.64 19.68
N ALA A 130 -2.10 21.04 20.61
CA ALA A 130 -2.44 21.93 21.73
C ALA A 130 -2.73 23.38 21.30
N SER A 131 -2.07 23.85 20.23
CA SER A 131 -2.29 25.19 19.67
C SER A 131 -3.66 25.29 18.98
N ARG A 132 -4.18 24.20 18.42
CA ARG A 132 -5.54 24.16 17.82
C ARG A 132 -6.66 24.14 18.86
N THR A 133 -6.41 23.64 20.07
CA THR A 133 -7.41 23.62 21.15
C THR A 133 -7.47 24.93 21.96
N SER A 134 -6.54 25.88 21.73
CA SER A 134 -6.51 27.17 22.45
C SER A 134 -7.00 28.35 21.61
N GLY A 135 -7.45 28.11 20.37
CA GLY A 135 -7.83 29.14 19.39
C GLY A 135 -9.33 29.27 19.12
N GLU A 136 -10.20 28.90 20.06
CA GLU A 136 -11.65 29.07 19.91
C GLU A 136 -12.24 29.55 21.25
N ILE A 137 -12.19 30.87 21.45
CA ILE A 137 -13.29 31.78 21.86
C ILE A 137 -12.72 33.19 21.65
N ASP A 138 -12.94 33.76 20.47
CA ASP A 138 -13.19 35.20 20.38
C ASP A 138 -14.37 35.36 19.42
N GLU A 139 -15.55 35.21 20.00
CA GLU A 139 -16.84 35.48 19.37
C GLU A 139 -16.91 37.00 19.21
N PHE A 140 -16.26 37.51 18.17
CA PHE A 140 -16.44 38.89 17.74
C PHE A 140 -17.83 38.99 17.09
N ASP A 141 -18.84 39.22 17.92
CA ASP A 141 -20.21 39.46 17.49
C ASP A 141 -20.32 40.81 16.78
N VAL A 142 -20.21 40.78 15.45
CA VAL A 142 -20.41 41.93 14.55
C VAL A 142 -21.92 42.27 14.40
N SER A 143 -22.82 41.65 15.17
CA SER A 143 -24.28 41.85 15.00
C SER A 143 -24.89 42.94 15.90
N GLN A 144 -24.18 43.50 16.88
CA GLN A 144 -24.67 44.66 17.63
C GLN A 144 -24.39 45.94 16.85
N GLY A 145 -25.22 46.13 15.83
CA GLY A 145 -25.29 47.31 15.00
C GLY A 145 -25.42 48.60 15.81
N TRP A 146 -24.55 49.53 15.46
CA TRP A 146 -24.82 50.96 15.40
C TRP A 146 -26.32 51.27 15.20
N PRO A 147 -27.00 51.97 16.12
CA PRO A 147 -28.19 52.71 15.73
C PRO A 147 -27.74 54.06 15.13
N PRO A 148 -28.20 54.41 13.93
CA PRO A 148 -27.96 55.71 13.34
C PRO A 148 -28.69 56.80 14.15
N SER A 149 -28.01 57.93 14.28
CA SER A 149 -28.51 59.27 14.56
C SER A 149 -30.02 59.48 14.38
N GLU A 150 -30.73 59.86 15.46
CA GLU A 150 -31.98 60.64 15.57
C GLU A 150 -32.29 60.65 17.10
N LEU A 151 -32.44 61.72 17.89
CA LEU A 151 -32.98 63.06 17.72
C LEU A 151 -32.46 63.96 18.87
N ARG A 152 -32.30 65.26 18.56
CA ARG A 152 -32.41 66.48 19.41
C ARG A 152 -32.23 66.39 20.93
#